data_AF-A0A7W1M6T4-F1
#
_entry.id   AF-A0A7W1M6T4-F1
#
_cell.length_a   1.000
_cell.length_b   1.000
_cell.length_c   1.000
_cell.angle_alpha   90.00
_cell.angle_beta   90.00
_cell.angle_gamma   90.00
#
_symmetry.space_group_name_H-M   'P 1'
#
loop_
_entity.id
_entity.type
_entity.pdbx_description
1 polymer ?
#
loop_
_entity_poly.entity_id
_entity_poly.type
_entity_poly.pdbx_seq_one_letter_code
_entity_poly.pdbx_strand_id
1 'polypeptide(L)'
;MPARLFIFMQMEFPWMLGPADGRYLLRARADGEPERVLVLATLAEDGRRSAGGPRRGRLPGGLRPRATIVAGPPDPPPLTRTRVTVIDPVSLSAETQARAWLSELDGERDVLAAAAVVNGVLHMHRIASADPYVHEVSPGQALVIRAGWGEGEQVAEGRWLHARELAWPPGGRRSARGRRGRAAVLRPQERLA
;
A
#
# COMPACT_ATOMS: atom_id res chain seq x y z
N MET A 1 30.10 6.59 9.95
CA MET A 1 29.22 7.53 9.21
C MET A 1 27.91 7.63 9.98
N PRO A 2 27.35 8.82 10.24
CA PRO A 2 26.02 8.92 10.82
C PRO A 2 25.00 8.26 9.88
N ALA A 3 24.10 7.44 10.42
CA ALA A 3 23.08 6.76 9.62
C ALA A 3 22.13 7.80 9.02
N ARG A 4 21.99 7.81 7.69
CA ARG A 4 21.03 8.67 6.99
C ARG A 4 19.69 7.97 6.98
N LEU A 5 18.73 8.52 7.71
CA LEU A 5 17.38 7.97 7.82
C LEU A 5 16.46 8.67 6.83
N PHE A 6 15.66 7.91 6.12
CA PHE A 6 14.66 8.42 5.18
C PHE A 6 13.28 8.06 5.71
N ILE A 7 12.39 9.05 5.73
CA ILE A 7 10.99 8.84 6.07
C ILE A 7 10.23 8.32 4.84
N PHE A 8 9.24 7.48 5.08
CA PHE A 8 8.46 6.88 4.00
C PHE A 8 7.01 6.68 4.38
N MET A 9 6.21 6.51 3.32
CA MET A 9 4.87 5.99 3.39
C MET A 9 4.72 4.81 2.43
N GLN A 10 4.29 3.67 2.97
CA GLN A 10 4.11 2.44 2.23
C GLN A 10 2.62 2.08 2.15
N MET A 11 2.17 1.69 0.96
CA MET A 11 0.83 1.17 0.70
C MET A 11 0.92 -0.16 -0.04
N GLU A 12 0.07 -1.11 0.31
CA GLU A 12 -0.02 -2.39 -0.39
C GLU A 12 -1.40 -2.54 -1.04
N PHE A 13 -1.43 -2.87 -2.33
CA PHE A 13 -2.65 -3.03 -3.11
C PHE A 13 -2.82 -4.49 -3.56
N PRO A 14 -4.06 -5.03 -3.58
CA PRO A 14 -4.32 -6.42 -3.97
C PRO A 14 -4.30 -6.69 -5.49
N TRP A 15 -3.74 -5.79 -6.29
CA TRP A 15 -3.62 -5.93 -7.75
C TRP A 15 -2.33 -5.27 -8.27
N MET A 16 -2.01 -5.49 -9.54
CA MET A 16 -0.89 -4.85 -10.25
C MET A 16 -1.26 -3.45 -10.70
N LEU A 17 -0.45 -2.43 -10.36
CA LEU A 17 -0.79 -1.04 -10.65
C LEU A 17 -0.54 -0.59 -12.09
N GLY A 18 0.23 -1.35 -12.87
CA GLY A 18 0.53 -1.04 -14.27
C GLY A 18 2.01 -0.76 -14.52
N PRO A 19 2.61 0.29 -13.92
CA PRO A 19 4.04 0.55 -14.11
C PRO A 19 4.89 -0.62 -13.61
N ALA A 20 6.03 -0.84 -14.26
CA ALA A 20 6.95 -1.91 -13.91
C ALA A 20 7.54 -1.73 -12.50
N ASP A 21 7.99 -2.82 -11.90
CA ASP A 21 8.75 -2.76 -10.65
C ASP A 21 10.03 -1.95 -10.84
N GLY A 22 10.37 -1.13 -9.85
CA GLY A 22 11.54 -0.27 -9.91
C GLY A 22 11.47 0.98 -9.07
N ARG A 23 12.52 1.81 -9.18
CA ARG A 23 12.66 3.09 -8.49
C ARG A 23 12.41 4.23 -9.47
N TYR A 24 11.45 5.09 -9.14
CA TYR A 24 11.05 6.24 -9.93
C TYR A 24 11.39 7.51 -9.17
N LEU A 25 12.19 8.38 -9.79
CA LEU A 25 12.55 9.69 -9.25
C LEU A 25 11.59 10.73 -9.78
N LEU A 26 10.84 11.38 -8.90
CA LEU A 26 9.89 12.43 -9.26
C LEU A 26 10.54 13.79 -9.06
N ARG A 27 10.57 14.58 -10.13
CA ARG A 27 11.20 15.90 -10.18
C ARG A 27 10.19 16.89 -10.73
N ALA A 28 10.13 18.11 -10.21
CA ALA A 28 9.31 19.17 -10.80
C ALA A 28 9.85 19.67 -12.15
N ARG A 29 11.15 19.52 -12.38
CA ARG A 29 11.84 19.86 -13.65
C ARG A 29 12.78 18.71 -14.01
N ALA A 30 13.02 18.49 -15.31
CA ALA A 30 13.83 17.36 -15.78
C ALA A 30 15.20 17.23 -15.09
N ASP A 31 15.87 18.36 -14.88
CA ASP A 31 17.21 18.42 -14.24
C ASP A 31 17.17 18.90 -12.78
N GLY A 32 15.98 19.06 -12.19
CA GLY A 32 15.85 19.49 -10.79
C GLY A 32 16.08 18.35 -9.81
N GLU A 33 16.40 18.66 -8.54
CA GLU A 33 16.51 17.65 -7.48
C GLU A 33 15.23 16.81 -7.34
N PRO A 34 15.33 15.52 -6.97
CA PRO A 34 14.16 14.70 -6.75
C PRO A 34 13.37 15.24 -5.55
N GLU A 35 12.07 15.41 -5.74
CA GLU A 35 11.15 15.80 -4.68
C GLU A 35 10.60 14.59 -3.94
N ARG A 36 10.44 13.47 -4.65
CA ARG A 36 9.95 12.19 -4.13
C ARG A 36 10.63 11.03 -4.84
N VAL A 37 10.84 9.95 -4.11
CA VAL A 37 11.23 8.66 -4.70
C VAL A 37 10.07 7.69 -4.50
N LEU A 38 9.58 7.11 -5.58
CA LEU A 38 8.56 6.08 -5.55
C LEU A 38 9.21 4.74 -5.88
N VAL A 39 8.99 3.73 -5.04
CA VAL A 39 9.40 2.36 -5.34
C VAL A 39 8.18 1.47 -5.50
N LEU A 40 8.13 0.77 -6.63
CA LEU A 40 7.10 -0.23 -6.95
C LEU A 40 7.74 -1.62 -6.89
N ALA A 41 7.08 -2.53 -6.19
CA ALA A 41 7.49 -3.93 -6.10
C ALA A 41 6.28 -4.84 -6.07
N THR A 42 6.27 -5.84 -6.94
CA THR A 42 5.25 -6.88 -7.00
C THR A 42 5.62 -8.00 -6.03
N LEU A 43 4.69 -8.34 -5.15
CA LEU A 43 4.83 -9.38 -4.13
C LEU A 43 3.92 -10.56 -4.48
N ALA A 44 4.51 -11.72 -4.69
CA ALA A 44 3.78 -12.98 -4.72
C ALA A 44 3.75 -13.56 -3.30
N GLU A 45 2.55 -13.74 -2.75
CA GLU A 45 2.38 -14.51 -1.51
C GLU A 45 2.56 -16.00 -1.85
N ASP A 46 3.66 -16.62 -1.47
CA ASP A 46 3.75 -18.09 -1.53
C ASP A 46 2.75 -18.68 -0.54
N GLY A 47 1.61 -19.19 -1.02
CA GLY A 47 0.51 -19.79 -0.26
C GLY A 47 0.89 -21.00 0.62
N ARG A 48 2.17 -21.27 0.84
CA ARG A 48 2.70 -22.42 1.59
C ARG A 48 2.96 -22.13 3.08
N ARG A 49 2.81 -20.89 3.56
CA ARG A 49 3.18 -20.53 4.95
C ARG A 49 2.09 -20.72 6.02
N SER A 50 0.94 -21.30 5.69
CA SER A 50 -0.14 -21.51 6.68
C SER A 50 -0.30 -22.96 7.18
N ALA A 51 0.48 -23.93 6.70
CA ALA A 51 0.43 -25.33 7.18
C ALA A 51 1.33 -25.60 8.41
N GLY A 52 1.38 -24.68 9.36
CA GLY A 52 2.29 -24.74 10.51
C GLY A 52 1.63 -24.37 11.84
N GLY A 53 0.50 -25.00 12.18
CA GLY A 53 -0.11 -24.86 13.51
C GLY A 53 0.87 -25.27 14.63
N PRO A 54 0.80 -24.64 15.82
CA PRO A 54 1.80 -24.83 16.87
C PRO A 54 1.79 -26.28 17.39
N ARG A 55 2.98 -26.91 17.38
CA ARG A 55 3.24 -28.19 18.05
C ARG A 55 3.10 -28.00 19.56
N ARG A 56 1.89 -28.13 20.11
CA ARG A 56 1.68 -28.36 21.55
C ARG A 56 1.96 -29.83 21.86
N GLY A 57 2.71 -30.02 22.95
CA GLY A 57 3.34 -31.28 23.34
C GLY A 57 2.41 -32.47 23.40
N ARG A 58 2.96 -33.63 23.00
CA ARG A 58 2.37 -34.95 23.19
C ARG A 58 2.29 -35.26 24.69
N LEU A 59 1.06 -35.40 25.20
CA LEU A 59 0.75 -36.30 26.31
C LEU A 59 0.30 -37.64 25.71
N PRO A 60 0.77 -38.80 26.22
CA PRO A 60 0.38 -40.10 25.68
C PRO A 60 -0.89 -40.59 26.41
N GLY A 61 -1.95 -40.86 25.65
CA GLY A 61 -3.11 -41.59 26.18
C GLY A 61 -4.44 -41.08 25.64
N GLY A 62 -4.98 -41.80 24.66
CA GLY A 62 -6.34 -41.57 24.17
C GLY A 62 -6.48 -41.93 22.70
N LEU A 63 -6.87 -43.18 22.42
CA LEU A 63 -7.34 -43.59 21.11
C LEU A 63 -8.63 -42.84 20.81
N ARG A 64 -8.54 -41.73 20.08
CA ARG A 64 -9.70 -41.05 19.49
C ARG A 64 -10.06 -41.69 18.14
N PRO A 65 -11.35 -41.88 17.84
CA PRO A 65 -11.78 -42.43 16.56
C PRO A 65 -11.31 -41.53 15.42
N ARG A 66 -10.83 -42.19 14.36
CA ARG A 66 -10.20 -41.59 13.18
C ARG A 66 -11.22 -40.69 12.48
N ALA A 67 -11.14 -39.39 12.74
CA ALA A 67 -11.91 -38.40 11.99
C ALA A 67 -11.50 -38.49 10.52
N THR A 68 -12.43 -38.86 9.65
CA THR A 68 -12.25 -38.80 8.21
C THR A 68 -11.90 -37.36 7.86
N ILE A 69 -10.67 -37.14 7.40
CA ILE A 69 -10.24 -35.84 6.88
C ILE A 69 -11.04 -35.65 5.59
N VAL A 70 -12.17 -34.94 5.69
CA VAL A 70 -12.83 -34.38 4.52
C VAL A 70 -11.84 -33.35 3.98
N ALA A 71 -11.33 -33.56 2.77
CA ALA A 71 -10.50 -32.58 2.11
C ALA A 71 -11.32 -31.28 2.03
N GLY A 72 -10.87 -30.24 2.73
CA GLY A 72 -11.45 -28.92 2.61
C GLY A 72 -11.33 -28.41 1.17
N PRO A 73 -12.06 -27.34 0.81
CA PRO A 73 -11.86 -26.69 -0.48
C PRO A 73 -10.36 -26.35 -0.66
N PRO A 74 -9.84 -26.42 -1.90
CA PRO A 74 -8.43 -26.16 -2.17
C PRO A 74 -8.03 -24.79 -1.63
N ASP A 75 -6.79 -24.68 -1.14
CA ASP A 75 -6.25 -23.41 -0.67
C ASP A 75 -6.39 -22.34 -1.77
N PRO A 76 -6.80 -21.11 -1.42
CA PRO A 76 -6.97 -20.06 -2.41
C PRO A 76 -5.64 -19.79 -3.13
N PRO A 77 -5.68 -19.49 -4.45
CA PRO A 77 -4.48 -19.22 -5.20
C PRO A 77 -3.73 -18.02 -4.60
N PRO A 78 -2.39 -18.03 -4.67
CA PRO A 78 -1.57 -16.94 -4.16
C PRO A 78 -1.97 -15.61 -4.82
N LEU A 79 -2.29 -14.61 -3.99
CA LEU A 79 -2.66 -13.28 -4.48
C LEU A 79 -1.40 -12.47 -4.76
N THR A 80 -1.32 -11.93 -5.97
CA THR A 80 -0.30 -10.95 -6.32
C THR A 80 -0.68 -9.59 -5.73
N ARG A 81 0.26 -8.95 -5.05
CA ARG A 81 0.07 -7.62 -4.46
C ARG A 81 1.12 -6.66 -5.00
N THR A 82 0.77 -5.40 -5.17
CA THR A 82 1.76 -4.35 -5.42
C THR A 82 2.04 -3.59 -4.14
N ARG A 83 3.30 -3.54 -3.75
CA ARG A 83 3.78 -2.66 -2.69
C ARG A 83 4.33 -1.39 -3.32
N VAL A 84 3.89 -0.27 -2.77
CA VAL A 84 4.29 1.07 -3.18
C VAL A 84 4.91 1.76 -1.98
N THR A 85 6.15 2.23 -2.11
CA THR A 85 6.84 3.00 -1.08
C THR A 85 7.14 4.40 -1.61
N VAL A 86 6.50 5.41 -1.03
CA VAL A 86 6.78 6.82 -1.27
C VAL A 86 7.81 7.27 -0.23
N ILE A 87 8.98 7.70 -0.67
CA ILE A 87 10.12 8.09 0.18
C ILE A 87 10.36 9.58 0.01
N ASP A 88 10.58 10.27 1.13
CA ASP A 88 11.10 11.63 1.10
C ASP A 88 12.63 11.56 0.91
N PRO A 89 13.19 12.19 -0.14
CA PRO A 89 14.62 12.15 -0.41
C PRO A 89 15.45 12.96 0.59
N VAL A 90 14.82 13.78 1.45
CA VAL A 90 15.52 14.51 2.50
C VAL A 90 15.81 13.58 3.68
N SER A 91 17.10 13.34 3.93
CA SER A 91 17.53 12.47 5.05
C SER A 91 17.52 13.19 6.38
N LEU A 92 17.07 12.50 7.43
CA LEU A 92 17.24 12.88 8.82
C LEU A 92 18.54 12.31 9.38
N SER A 93 19.24 13.10 10.18
CA SER A 93 20.53 12.71 10.77
C SER A 93 20.40 12.03 12.13
N ALA A 94 19.22 12.07 12.74
CA ALA A 94 18.98 11.52 14.06
C ALA A 94 17.62 10.80 14.16
N GLU A 95 17.60 9.65 14.85
CA GLU A 95 16.38 8.88 15.08
C GLU A 95 15.32 9.67 15.86
N THR A 96 15.73 10.56 16.78
CA THR A 96 14.82 11.43 17.52
C THR A 96 13.98 12.32 16.59
N GLN A 97 14.57 12.82 15.50
CA GLN A 97 13.84 13.62 14.51
C GLN A 97 12.81 12.75 13.76
N ALA A 98 13.20 11.52 13.38
CA ALA A 98 12.30 10.60 12.69
C ALA A 98 11.12 10.18 13.58
N ARG A 99 11.38 9.98 14.87
CA ARG A 99 10.35 9.68 15.87
C ARG A 99 9.41 10.86 16.10
N ALA A 100 9.94 12.08 16.19
CA ALA A 100 9.13 13.29 16.32
C ALA A 100 8.20 13.46 15.11
N TRP A 101 8.74 13.31 13.89
CA TRP A 101 7.96 13.32 12.65
C TRP A 101 6.81 12.30 12.69
N LEU A 102 7.07 11.06 13.10
CA LEU A 102 6.03 10.04 13.15
C LEU A 102 4.97 10.35 14.22
N SER A 103 5.34 10.98 15.33
CA SER A 103 4.39 11.41 16.36
C SER A 103 3.50 12.57 15.92
N GLU A 104 4.02 13.47 15.08
CA GLU A 104 3.31 14.66 14.57
C GLU A 104 2.54 14.40 13.27
N LEU A 105 2.73 13.24 12.64
CA LEU A 105 2.09 12.83 11.39
C LEU A 105 0.56 12.93 11.46
N ASP A 106 -0.05 13.61 10.49
CA ASP A 106 -1.49 13.61 10.28
C ASP A 106 -1.85 12.47 9.31
N GLY A 107 -2.32 11.36 9.89
CA GLY A 107 -2.61 10.15 9.13
C GLY A 107 -3.62 10.33 7.98
N GLU A 108 -4.58 11.26 8.04
CA GLU A 108 -5.50 11.47 6.91
C GLU A 108 -4.79 12.27 5.80
N ARG A 109 -4.17 13.40 6.18
CA ARG A 109 -3.53 14.32 5.25
C ARG A 109 -2.33 13.70 4.54
N ASP A 110 -1.43 13.09 5.30
CA ASP A 110 -0.17 12.57 4.76
C ASP A 110 -0.41 11.37 3.84
N VAL A 111 -1.42 10.54 4.17
CA VAL A 111 -1.82 9.41 3.33
C VAL A 111 -2.47 9.85 2.02
N LEU A 112 -3.30 10.89 2.05
CA LEU A 112 -3.83 11.49 0.82
C LEU A 112 -2.71 12.10 -0.03
N ALA A 113 -1.73 12.75 0.58
CA ALA A 113 -0.59 13.32 -0.12
C ALA A 113 0.25 12.22 -0.80
N ALA A 114 0.55 11.12 -0.10
CA ALA A 114 1.26 9.99 -0.69
C ALA A 114 0.46 9.34 -1.83
N ALA A 115 -0.85 9.13 -1.65
CA ALA A 115 -1.69 8.59 -2.72
C ALA A 115 -1.73 9.51 -3.96
N ALA A 116 -1.72 10.82 -3.78
CA ALA A 116 -1.62 11.77 -4.88
C ALA A 116 -0.31 11.61 -5.67
N VAL A 117 0.82 11.38 -4.98
CA VAL A 117 2.11 11.08 -5.62
C VAL A 117 2.03 9.81 -6.46
N VAL A 118 1.44 8.73 -5.91
CA VAL A 118 1.23 7.48 -6.67
C VAL A 118 0.37 7.73 -7.91
N ASN A 119 -0.75 8.43 -7.75
CA ASN A 119 -1.66 8.73 -8.87
C ASN A 119 -1.02 9.61 -9.95
N GLY A 120 -0.10 10.51 -9.57
CA GLY A 120 0.73 11.24 -10.53
C GLY A 120 1.55 10.30 -11.42
N VAL A 121 2.21 9.29 -10.83
CA VAL A 121 2.98 8.29 -11.60
C VAL A 121 2.06 7.43 -12.48
N LEU A 122 0.92 6.99 -11.97
CA LEU A 122 -0.04 6.22 -12.75
C LEU A 122 -0.60 7.02 -13.93
N HIS A 123 -0.84 8.32 -13.73
CA HIS A 123 -1.24 9.22 -14.80
C HIS A 123 -0.17 9.35 -15.88
N MET A 124 1.09 9.57 -15.50
CA MET A 124 2.20 9.64 -16.46
C MET A 124 2.41 8.33 -17.20
N HIS A 125 2.29 7.20 -16.51
CA HIS A 125 2.35 5.87 -17.13
C HIS A 125 1.24 5.69 -18.16
N ARG A 126 0.00 6.09 -17.84
CA ARG A 126 -1.15 6.06 -18.75
C ARG A 126 -0.87 6.79 -20.08
N ILE A 127 -0.23 7.95 -19.99
CA ILE A 127 0.15 8.75 -21.15
C ILE A 127 1.25 8.02 -21.94
N ALA A 128 2.29 7.53 -21.26
CA ALA A 128 3.44 6.90 -21.89
C ALA A 128 3.11 5.55 -22.55
N SER A 129 2.20 4.76 -21.98
CA SER A 129 1.77 3.47 -22.52
C SER A 129 0.57 3.55 -23.45
N ALA A 130 -0.08 4.73 -23.52
CA ALA A 130 -1.36 4.93 -24.20
C ALA A 130 -2.46 3.96 -23.74
N ASP A 131 -2.40 3.48 -22.49
CA ASP A 131 -3.36 2.54 -21.92
C ASP A 131 -4.41 3.26 -21.04
N PRO A 132 -5.66 3.48 -21.50
CA PRO A 132 -6.68 4.19 -20.72
C PRO A 132 -7.19 3.40 -19.51
N TYR A 133 -6.88 2.11 -19.36
CA TYR A 133 -7.41 1.24 -18.31
C TYR A 133 -6.58 1.27 -17.01
N VAL A 134 -5.46 1.99 -16.98
CA VAL A 134 -4.69 2.22 -15.75
C VAL A 134 -5.45 3.17 -14.83
N HIS A 135 -6.04 2.64 -13.77
CA HIS A 135 -6.87 3.37 -12.82
C HIS A 135 -6.07 3.99 -11.67
N GLU A 136 -6.58 5.11 -11.15
CA GLU A 136 -6.07 5.73 -9.94
C GLU A 136 -6.36 4.87 -8.69
N VAL A 137 -5.49 4.98 -7.70
CA VAL A 137 -5.64 4.34 -6.40
C VAL A 137 -6.22 5.29 -5.37
N SER A 138 -6.92 4.73 -4.40
CA SER A 138 -7.34 5.44 -3.20
C SER A 138 -6.86 4.72 -1.95
N PRO A 139 -6.52 5.45 -0.86
CA PRO A 139 -6.05 4.84 0.38
C PRO A 139 -7.01 3.78 0.94
N GLY A 140 -8.32 3.95 0.76
CA GLY A 140 -9.32 2.99 1.23
C GLY A 140 -9.35 1.67 0.47
N GLN A 141 -8.54 1.49 -0.58
CA GLN A 141 -8.35 0.21 -1.25
C GLN A 141 -7.01 -0.46 -0.88
N ALA A 142 -6.15 0.23 -0.13
CA ALA A 142 -4.91 -0.35 0.35
C ALA A 142 -5.22 -1.41 1.41
N LEU A 143 -4.57 -2.57 1.34
CA LEU A 143 -4.64 -3.63 2.34
C LEU A 143 -3.98 -3.17 3.64
N VAL A 144 -2.85 -2.46 3.50
CA VAL A 144 -2.10 -1.90 4.62
C VAL A 144 -1.50 -0.56 4.23
N ILE A 145 -1.47 0.36 5.18
CA ILE A 145 -0.79 1.65 5.06
C ILE A 145 0.18 1.78 6.24
N ARG A 146 1.46 2.05 5.95
CA ARG A 146 2.50 2.20 6.98
C ARG A 146 3.25 3.50 6.78
N ALA A 147 3.62 4.15 7.86
CA ALA A 147 4.55 5.27 7.86
C ALA A 147 5.72 4.97 8.80
N GLY A 148 6.92 5.34 8.41
CA GLY A 148 8.11 4.97 9.17
C GLY A 148 9.39 5.58 8.63
N TRP A 149 10.50 5.06 9.13
CA TRP A 149 11.83 5.43 8.68
C TRP A 149 12.78 4.23 8.60
N GLY A 150 13.83 4.40 7.81
CA GLY A 150 14.92 3.43 7.69
C GLY A 150 16.04 3.97 6.84
N GLU A 151 17.05 3.13 6.58
CA GLU A 151 18.12 3.49 5.64
C GLU A 151 17.62 3.48 4.19
N GLY A 152 18.26 4.23 3.30
CA GLY A 152 17.75 4.43 1.94
C GLY A 152 17.51 3.14 1.15
N GLU A 153 18.53 2.25 1.10
CA GLU A 153 18.41 0.95 0.43
C GLU A 153 17.42 0.03 1.13
N GLN A 154 17.42 0.04 2.47
CA GLN A 154 16.51 -0.75 3.28
C GLN A 154 15.06 -0.40 2.95
N VAL A 155 14.72 0.89 2.97
CA VAL A 155 13.36 1.40 2.68
C VAL A 155 12.98 1.14 1.24
N ALA A 156 13.92 1.26 0.29
CA ALA A 156 13.67 0.97 -1.11
C ALA A 156 13.33 -0.51 -1.36
N GLU A 157 13.90 -1.44 -0.59
CA GLU A 157 13.53 -2.87 -0.63
C GLU A 157 12.24 -3.18 0.15
N GLY A 158 11.64 -2.16 0.78
CA GLY A 158 10.50 -2.32 1.68
C GLY A 158 10.86 -3.07 2.96
N ARG A 159 12.07 -2.84 3.47
CA ARG A 159 12.51 -3.14 4.84
C ARG A 159 12.58 -1.80 5.60
N TRP A 160 12.46 -1.80 6.92
CA TRP A 160 12.51 -0.54 7.70
C TRP A 160 13.05 -0.77 9.10
N LEU A 161 13.57 0.28 9.73
CA LEU A 161 14.00 0.24 11.13
C LEU A 161 12.79 0.36 12.04
N HIS A 162 11.89 1.28 11.72
CA HIS A 162 10.65 1.48 12.46
C HIS A 162 9.53 1.86 11.51
N ALA A 163 8.36 1.27 11.71
CA ALA A 163 7.14 1.66 11.00
C ALA A 163 5.94 1.48 11.91
N ARG A 164 4.99 2.40 11.77
CA ARG A 164 3.67 2.33 12.39
C ARG A 164 2.62 2.13 11.31
N GLU A 165 1.76 1.14 11.51
CA GLU A 165 0.59 0.95 10.68
C GLU A 165 -0.43 2.06 10.97
N LEU A 166 -0.98 2.65 9.92
CA LEU A 166 -1.95 3.73 10.01
C LEU A 166 -3.34 3.14 9.79
N ALA A 167 -4.25 3.42 10.73
CA ALA A 167 -5.65 3.06 10.56
C ALA A 167 -6.26 3.96 9.48
N TRP A 168 -6.85 3.34 8.45
CA TRP A 168 -7.66 4.05 7.47
C TRP A 168 -9.12 3.63 7.61
N PRO A 169 -10.09 4.57 7.70
CA PRO A 169 -11.48 4.20 7.85
C PRO A 169 -11.94 3.38 6.63
N PRO A 170 -12.46 2.15 6.82
CA PRO A 170 -13.03 1.39 5.73
C PRO A 170 -14.21 2.18 5.14
N GLY A 171 -14.09 2.58 3.87
CA GLY A 171 -15.09 3.42 3.21
C GLY A 171 -14.94 4.92 3.48
N GLY A 172 -13.75 5.50 3.25
CA GLY A 172 -13.54 6.94 3.36
C GLY A 172 -14.57 7.76 2.59
N ARG A 173 -15.30 8.65 3.30
CA ARG A 173 -16.12 9.85 2.93
C ARG A 173 -16.92 9.89 1.60
N ARG A 174 -16.92 8.82 0.80
CA ARG A 174 -17.60 8.70 -0.51
C ARG A 174 -19.08 8.33 -0.35
N SER A 175 -19.53 7.90 0.82
CA SER A 175 -20.96 7.65 1.04
C SER A 175 -21.80 8.93 1.07
N ALA A 176 -21.24 10.05 1.57
CA ALA A 176 -21.98 11.30 1.72
C ALA A 176 -22.11 12.09 0.39
N ARG A 177 -21.02 12.23 -0.38
CA ARG A 177 -21.05 12.93 -1.68
C ARG A 177 -21.57 12.05 -2.83
N GLY A 178 -21.27 10.75 -2.82
CA GLY A 178 -21.68 9.81 -3.87
C GLY A 178 -23.18 9.47 -3.87
N ARG A 179 -23.88 9.53 -2.72
CA ARG A 179 -25.35 9.38 -2.67
C ARG A 179 -26.08 10.60 -3.23
N ARG A 180 -25.58 11.82 -3.01
CA ARG A 180 -26.18 13.04 -3.59
C ARG A 180 -25.96 13.14 -5.10
N GLY A 181 -24.81 12.71 -5.60
CA GLY A 181 -24.51 12.69 -7.05
C GLY A 181 -25.28 11.61 -7.82
N ARG A 182 -25.40 10.39 -7.29
CA ARG A 182 -26.18 9.32 -7.95
C ARG A 182 -27.68 9.61 -7.99
N ALA A 183 -28.22 10.34 -7.01
CA ALA A 183 -29.60 10.81 -7.06
C ALA A 183 -29.84 11.86 -8.17
N ALA A 184 -28.81 12.61 -8.57
CA ALA A 184 -28.89 13.59 -9.66
C ALA A 184 -28.71 12.96 -11.05
N VAL A 185 -27.92 11.88 -11.16
CA VAL A 185 -27.69 11.15 -12.42
C VAL A 185 -28.84 10.20 -12.78
N LEU A 186 -29.64 9.78 -11.79
CA LEU A 186 -30.85 8.97 -11.98
C LEU A 186 -32.12 9.80 -12.25
N ARG A 187 -32.02 11.00 -12.83
CA ARG A 187 -33.17 11.72 -13.40
C ARG A 187 -33.06 11.81 -14.93
N PRO A 188 -33.38 10.75 -15.68
CA PRO A 188 -33.14 10.70 -17.13
C PRO A 188 -34.30 11.26 -17.98
N GLN A 189 -35.29 12.00 -17.46
CA GLN A 189 -36.55 12.24 -18.22
C GLN A 189 -37.20 13.64 -18.11
N GLU A 190 -36.68 14.64 -17.38
CA GLU A 190 -37.44 15.88 -17.10
C GLU A 190 -36.95 17.15 -17.82
N ARG A 191 -36.49 17.05 -19.08
CA ARG A 191 -36.31 18.25 -19.92
C ARG A 191 -36.71 18.01 -21.38
N LEU A 192 -38.01 17.99 -21.60
CA LEU A 192 -38.65 18.33 -22.87
C LEU A 192 -40.07 18.82 -22.58
N ALA A 193 -40.19 20.13 -22.36
CA ALA A 193 -41.37 20.97 -22.55
C ALA A 193 -40.93 22.43 -22.45
#